data_AF-J2YNK9-F1
#
_entry.id   AF-J2YNK9-F1
#
_cell.length_a   1.000
_cell.length_b   1.000
_cell.length_c   1.000
_cell.angle_alpha   90.00
_cell.angle_beta   90.00
_cell.angle_gamma   90.00
#
_symmetry.space_group_name_H-M   'P 1'
#
loop_
_entity.id
_entity.type
_entity.pdbx_description
1 polymer ?
#
loop_
_entity_poly.entity_id
_entity_poly.type
_entity_poly.pdbx_seq_one_letter_code
_entity_poly.pdbx_strand_id
1 'polypeptide(L)' 'MAKVGNQSWGEVYACHFDVDIEGWRVTLYNDCDELDYCEHCVSPDGKRWDFDPGDRTDPIALLSTWEHQSLERMLKAL' A
#
# COMPACT_ATOMS: atom_id res chain seq x y z
N MET A 1 -0.69 11.64 -2.64
CA MET A 1 -1.30 10.40 -2.12
C MET A 1 -2.61 10.75 -1.45
N ALA A 2 -3.66 10.00 -1.73
CA ALA A 2 -4.97 10.14 -1.09
C ALA A 2 -5.51 8.75 -0.75
N LYS A 3 -6.24 8.61 0.36
CA LYS A 3 -6.93 7.36 0.66
C LYS A 3 -8.10 7.12 -0.30
N VAL A 4 -8.35 5.87 -0.64
CA VAL A 4 -9.53 5.46 -1.39
C VAL A 4 -10.51 4.83 -0.40
N GLY A 5 -11.63 5.50 -0.16
CA GLY A 5 -12.67 5.05 0.79
C GLY A 5 -12.70 5.84 2.11
N ASN A 6 -13.46 5.34 3.07
CA ASN A 6 -13.77 6.08 4.30
C ASN A 6 -12.86 5.71 5.49
N GLN A 7 -12.27 4.51 5.47
CA GLN A 7 -11.44 4.01 6.58
C GLN A 7 -10.07 4.67 6.56
N SER A 8 -9.57 5.05 7.73
CA SER A 8 -8.20 5.51 7.94
C SER A 8 -7.29 4.34 8.30
N TRP A 9 -5.96 4.54 8.15
CA TRP A 9 -4.97 3.52 8.47
C TRP A 9 -5.10 2.99 9.91
N GLY A 10 -5.35 3.86 10.89
CA GLY A 10 -5.47 3.45 12.30
C GLY A 10 -6.79 2.73 12.65
N GLU A 11 -7.79 2.77 11.79
CA GLU A 11 -9.05 2.01 11.97
C GLU A 11 -8.95 0.59 11.41
N VAL A 12 -7.91 0.32 10.61
CA VAL A 12 -7.63 -0.98 10.01
C VAL A 12 -6.42 -1.62 10.71
N TYR A 13 -6.55 -2.88 11.12
CA TYR A 13 -5.51 -3.55 11.93
C TYR A 13 -4.91 -4.78 11.24
N ALA A 14 -5.63 -5.42 10.34
CA ALA A 14 -5.17 -6.61 9.62
C ALA A 14 -5.99 -6.73 8.34
N CYS A 15 -5.87 -5.74 7.46
CA CYS A 15 -6.64 -5.72 6.22
C CYS A 15 -5.99 -4.88 5.12
N HIS A 16 -6.61 -4.96 3.94
CA HIS A 16 -6.25 -4.15 2.80
C HIS A 16 -6.59 -2.68 3.02
N PHE A 17 -5.71 -1.82 2.52
CA PHE A 17 -5.83 -0.38 2.52
C PHE A 17 -5.53 0.15 1.11
N ASP A 18 -6.52 0.80 0.51
CA ASP A 18 -6.43 1.31 -0.85
C ASP A 18 -6.00 2.78 -0.86
N VAL A 19 -5.00 3.10 -1.69
CA VAL A 19 -4.52 4.47 -1.88
C VAL A 19 -4.40 4.84 -3.35
N ASP A 20 -4.65 6.12 -3.63
CA ASP A 20 -4.34 6.74 -4.91
C ASP A 20 -3.00 7.48 -4.81
N ILE A 21 -2.09 7.13 -5.72
CA ILE A 21 -0.77 7.75 -5.86
C ILE A 21 -0.63 8.22 -7.31
N GLU A 22 -0.91 9.50 -7.53
CA GLU A 22 -0.76 10.12 -8.86
C GLU A 22 -1.57 9.37 -9.95
N GLY A 23 -2.78 8.90 -9.59
CA GLY A 23 -3.66 8.15 -10.47
C GLY A 23 -3.41 6.64 -10.50
N TRP A 24 -2.36 6.14 -9.82
CA TRP A 24 -2.22 4.71 -9.53
C TRP A 24 -3.08 4.33 -8.34
N ARG A 25 -3.88 3.28 -8.49
CA ARG A 25 -4.55 2.65 -7.34
C ARG A 25 -3.67 1.53 -6.83
N VAL A 26 -3.30 1.61 -5.57
CA VAL A 26 -2.43 0.63 -4.91
C VAL A 26 -3.18 0.06 -3.72
N THR A 27 -3.28 -1.26 -3.66
CA THR A 27 -3.86 -1.98 -2.54
C THR A 27 -2.72 -2.54 -1.71
N LEU A 28 -2.57 -2.01 -0.51
CA LEU A 28 -1.53 -2.38 0.46
C LEU A 28 -2.14 -3.24 1.56
N TYR A 29 -1.34 -4.08 2.19
CA TYR A 29 -1.76 -4.81 3.39
C TYR A 29 -1.16 -4.15 4.64
N ASN A 30 -2.02 -3.79 5.58
CA ASN A 30 -1.65 -3.38 6.92
C ASN A 30 -1.70 -4.62 7.82
N ASP A 31 -0.56 -5.02 8.37
CA ASP A 31 -0.46 -6.05 9.41
C ASP A 31 -0.10 -5.43 10.75
N CYS A 32 -1.07 -5.39 11.65
CA CYS A 32 -0.89 -4.92 13.03
C CYS A 32 -0.30 -3.50 13.15
N ASP A 33 -0.70 -2.57 12.28
CA ASP A 33 -0.17 -1.20 12.13
C ASP A 33 1.19 -1.10 11.40
N GLU A 34 1.69 -2.18 10.81
CA GLU A 34 2.88 -2.19 9.97
C GLU A 34 2.53 -2.37 8.48
N LEU A 35 3.24 -1.67 7.60
CA LEU A 35 3.12 -1.85 6.16
C LEU A 35 3.83 -3.15 5.73
N ASP A 36 3.07 -4.16 5.32
CA ASP A 36 3.61 -5.51 5.05
C ASP A 36 3.96 -5.71 3.57
N TYR A 37 2.96 -5.78 2.68
CA TYR A 37 3.15 -5.99 1.24
C TYR A 37 2.16 -5.19 0.40
N CYS A 38 2.44 -5.10 -0.90
CA CYS A 38 1.47 -4.66 -1.91
C CYS A 38 0.75 -5.87 -2.48
N GLU A 39 -0.58 -5.90 -2.43
CA GLU A 39 -1.40 -6.97 -3.02
C GLU A 39 -1.51 -6.77 -4.54
N HIS A 40 -1.85 -5.56 -4.97
CA HIS A 40 -1.91 -5.23 -6.38
C HIS A 40 -1.80 -3.72 -6.66
N CYS A 41 -1.37 -3.40 -7.87
CA CYS A 41 -1.36 -2.05 -8.41
C CYS A 41 -2.22 -1.99 -9.67
N VAL A 42 -2.98 -0.92 -9.85
CA VAL A 42 -3.68 -0.57 -11.08
C VAL A 42 -3.19 0.78 -11.57
N SER A 43 -2.67 0.82 -12.79
CA SER A 43 -2.21 2.05 -13.42
C SER A 43 -3.37 2.97 -13.81
N PRO A 44 -3.09 4.26 -14.10
CA PRO A 44 -4.10 5.20 -14.56
C PRO A 44 -4.87 4.76 -15.82
N ASP A 45 -4.24 3.95 -16.68
CA ASP A 45 -4.84 3.36 -17.89
C ASP A 45 -5.57 2.02 -17.62
N GLY A 46 -5.61 1.57 -16.36
CA GLY A 46 -6.39 0.41 -15.91
C GLY A 46 -5.67 -0.93 -16.00
N LYS A 47 -4.36 -0.95 -16.31
CA LYS A 47 -3.58 -2.18 -16.28
C LYS A 47 -3.33 -2.61 -14.83
N ARG A 48 -3.52 -3.89 -14.53
CA ARG A 48 -3.38 -4.46 -13.19
C ARG A 48 -2.14 -5.36 -13.10
N TRP A 49 -1.46 -5.27 -11.97
CA TRP A 49 -0.39 -6.18 -11.54
C TRP A 49 -0.73 -6.69 -10.16
N ASP A 50 -0.77 -8.00 -10.02
CA ASP A 50 -0.97 -8.70 -8.75
C ASP A 50 0.37 -9.25 -8.26
N PHE A 51 0.58 -9.22 -6.95
CA PHE A 51 1.80 -9.69 -6.31
C PHE A 51 1.45 -10.76 -5.27
N ASP A 52 2.24 -11.82 -5.20
CA ASP A 52 2.06 -12.86 -4.20
C ASP A 52 2.68 -12.40 -2.86
N PRO A 53 1.99 -12.55 -1.72
CA PRO A 53 2.55 -12.24 -0.42
C PRO A 53 3.86 -13.00 -0.17
N GLY A 54 4.93 -12.28 0.16
CA GLY A 54 6.26 -12.85 0.39
C GLY A 54 7.11 -13.05 -0.86
N ASP A 55 6.61 -12.76 -2.06
CA ASP A 55 7.46 -12.65 -3.24
C ASP A 55 8.34 -11.40 -3.13
N ARG A 56 9.62 -11.53 -3.51
CA ARG A 56 10.60 -10.44 -3.45
C ARG A 56 10.45 -9.44 -4.59
N THR A 57 9.36 -9.53 -5.35
CA THR A 57 9.07 -8.66 -6.48
C THR A 57 7.94 -7.68 -6.20
N ASP A 58 7.28 -7.79 -5.04
CA ASP A 58 6.28 -6.80 -4.66
C ASP A 58 6.95 -5.43 -4.38
N PRO A 59 6.30 -4.31 -4.75
CA PRO A 59 6.87 -2.98 -4.59
C PRO A 59 7.33 -2.63 -3.18
N ILE A 60 6.71 -3.19 -2.12
CA ILE A 60 7.07 -2.91 -0.72
C ILE A 60 8.37 -3.62 -0.34
N ALA A 61 8.56 -4.88 -0.76
CA ALA A 61 9.81 -5.61 -0.52
C ALA A 61 11.03 -5.00 -1.23
N LEU A 62 10.82 -4.18 -2.27
CA LEU A 62 11.88 -3.51 -3.03
C LEU A 62 12.32 -2.17 -2.43
N LEU A 63 11.57 -1.63 -1.46
CA LEU A 63 11.90 -0.36 -0.82
C LEU A 63 13.12 -0.52 0.09
N SER A 64 13.97 0.52 0.14
CA SER A 64 14.90 0.65 1.25
C SER A 64 14.15 0.83 2.56
N THR A 65 14.81 0.54 3.69
CA THR A 65 14.23 0.76 5.02
C THR A 65 13.73 2.20 5.22
N TRP A 66 14.41 3.19 4.64
CA TRP A 66 14.00 4.59 4.78
C TRP A 66 12.76 4.92 3.95
N GLU A 67 12.67 4.40 2.72
CA GLU A 67 11.50 4.60 1.86
C GLU A 67 10.27 3.93 2.44
N HIS A 68 10.42 2.69 2.93
CA HIS A 68 9.37 1.94 3.62
C HIS A 68 8.80 2.71 4.80
N GLN A 69 9.65 3.16 5.73
CA GLN A 69 9.22 3.95 6.89
C GLN A 69 8.61 5.29 6.51
N SER A 70 9.09 5.93 5.44
CA SER A 70 8.55 7.20 4.99
C SER A 70 7.16 7.04 4.39
N LEU A 71 6.96 5.98 3.60
CA LEU A 71 5.66 5.60 3.06
C LEU A 71 4.68 5.28 4.17
N GLU A 72 5.06 4.45 5.15
CA GLU A 72 4.19 4.10 6.28
C GLU A 72 3.74 5.36 7.07
N ARG A 73 4.65 6.30 7.33
CA ARG A 73 4.27 7.57 7.99
C ARG A 73 3.29 8.39 7.16
N MET A 74 3.42 8.39 5.84
CA MET A 74 2.48 9.08 4.96
C MET A 74 1.11 8.40 5.00
N LEU A 75 1.05 7.07 4.97
CA LEU A 75 -0.19 6.29 5.06
C LEU A 75 -0.93 6.54 6.38
N LYS A 76 -0.20 6.56 7.50
CA LYS A 76 -0.74 6.86 8.84
C LYS A 76 -1.32 8.27 8.98
N ALA A 77 -0.97 9.19 8.08
CA ALA A 77 -1.43 10.57 8.10
C ALA A 77 -2.66 10.85 7.20
N LEU A 78 -3.17 9.84 6.48
CA LEU A 78 -4.34 9.92 5.60
C LEU A 78 -5.67 9.64 6.33
#